data_AF-A0A8J6R2Q8-F1
#
_entry.id   AF-A0A8J6R2Q8-F1
#
_cell.length_a   1.000
_cell.length_b   1.000
_cell.length_c   1.000
_cell.angle_alpha   90.00
_cell.angle_beta   90.00
_cell.angle_gamma   90.00
#
_symmetry.space_group_name_H-M   'P 1'
#
loop_
_entity.id
_entity.type
_entity.pdbx_description
1 polymer ?
#
loop_
_entity_poly.entity_id
_entity_poly.type
_entity_poly.pdbx_seq_one_letter_code
_entity_poly.pdbx_strand_id
1 'polypeptide(L)'
;MKQACCNRLLHPFNAHPQPGKRMVGLGAKALWELWQRTAEAERAKRLRQAQRPRGKRQAGGGRKQDAAVLGRLLVTLIYLRQHWTLQAIALTLDCAEATVWNYIHEMLPHLRERLPASLLEQWQQECPSIERAELEQWLAELPEGALLVDSWEQAIPRPTDDQE
;
A
#
# COMPACT_ATOMS: atom_id res chain seq x y z
N MET A 1 3.68 -8.86 -16.37
CA MET A 1 4.10 -9.71 -15.25
C MET A 1 3.64 -11.13 -15.55
N LYS A 2 4.57 -12.08 -15.67
CA LYS A 2 4.22 -13.48 -15.98
C LYS A 2 3.33 -14.01 -14.84
N GLN A 3 2.25 -14.75 -15.14
CA GLN A 3 1.37 -15.39 -14.14
C GLN A 3 2.17 -16.16 -13.07
N ALA A 4 3.34 -16.69 -13.45
CA ALA A 4 4.28 -17.35 -12.55
C ALA A 4 4.74 -16.50 -11.35
N CYS A 5 4.95 -15.18 -11.49
CA CYS A 5 5.39 -14.33 -10.36
C CYS A 5 4.29 -14.12 -9.32
N CYS A 6 3.03 -13.91 -9.75
CA CYS A 6 1.90 -13.88 -8.81
C CYS A 6 1.77 -15.21 -8.07
N ASN A 7 1.93 -16.33 -8.80
CA ASN A 7 1.82 -17.66 -8.21
C ASN A 7 2.91 -17.94 -7.17
N ARG A 8 4.14 -17.41 -7.35
CA ARG A 8 5.20 -17.49 -6.32
C ARG A 8 4.82 -16.76 -5.03
N LEU A 9 4.23 -15.57 -5.13
CA LEU A 9 3.78 -14.83 -3.94
C LEU A 9 2.56 -15.47 -3.27
N LEU A 10 1.72 -16.18 -4.04
CA LEU A 10 0.51 -16.84 -3.53
C LEU A 10 0.78 -18.22 -2.93
N HIS A 11 1.81 -18.92 -3.38
CA HIS A 11 2.16 -20.26 -2.90
C HIS A 11 2.26 -20.35 -1.36
N PRO A 12 2.93 -19.42 -0.65
CA PRO A 12 2.99 -19.42 0.81
C PRO A 12 1.62 -19.34 1.48
N PHE A 13 0.64 -18.63 0.90
CA PHE A 13 -0.70 -18.49 1.50
C PHE A 13 -1.50 -19.79 1.45
N ASN A 14 -1.32 -20.57 0.38
CA ASN A 14 -2.04 -21.84 0.19
C ASN A 14 -1.33 -23.01 0.90
N ALA A 15 0.01 -23.06 0.85
CA ALA A 15 0.79 -24.14 1.43
C ALA A 15 1.10 -23.95 2.92
N HIS A 16 1.28 -22.70 3.37
CA HIS A 16 1.78 -22.38 4.71
C HIS A 16 1.06 -21.16 5.33
N PRO A 17 -0.14 -21.35 5.91
CA PRO A 17 -1.01 -20.23 6.32
C PRO A 17 -0.39 -19.30 7.37
N GLN A 18 0.45 -19.83 8.28
CA GLN A 18 1.14 -19.03 9.30
C GLN A 18 2.26 -18.15 8.70
N PRO A 19 3.21 -18.68 7.92
CA PRO A 19 4.16 -17.87 7.15
C PRO A 19 3.49 -16.85 6.22
N GLY A 20 2.44 -17.25 5.48
CA GLY A 20 1.70 -16.33 4.61
C GLY A 20 1.11 -15.15 5.37
N LYS A 21 0.48 -15.42 6.52
CA LYS A 21 -0.02 -14.35 7.41
C LYS A 21 1.10 -13.46 7.93
N ARG A 22 2.27 -14.00 8.30
CA ARG A 22 3.40 -13.18 8.76
C ARG A 22 3.94 -12.27 7.65
N MET A 23 3.98 -12.77 6.42
CA MET A 23 4.53 -12.05 5.27
C MET A 23 3.72 -10.79 4.94
N VAL A 24 2.39 -10.86 4.99
CA VAL A 24 1.49 -9.79 4.55
C VAL A 24 0.68 -9.15 5.69
N GLY A 25 0.65 -9.76 6.86
CA GLY A 25 -0.12 -9.29 8.03
C GLY A 25 -1.59 -9.72 8.03
N LEU A 26 -2.10 -10.30 6.93
CA LEU A 26 -3.49 -10.73 6.78
C LEU A 26 -3.60 -12.25 6.63
N GLY A 27 -4.65 -12.83 7.25
CA GLY A 27 -5.03 -14.22 6.98
C GLY A 27 -5.65 -14.37 5.59
N ALA A 28 -5.66 -15.59 5.05
CA ALA A 28 -6.13 -15.87 3.68
C ALA A 28 -7.56 -15.34 3.41
N LYS A 29 -8.49 -15.51 4.36
CA LYS A 29 -9.87 -15.02 4.24
C LYS A 29 -9.91 -13.49 4.11
N ALA A 30 -9.23 -12.76 5.01
CA ALA A 30 -9.19 -11.31 5.00
C ALA A 30 -8.50 -10.76 3.73
N LEU A 31 -7.43 -11.42 3.29
CA LEU A 31 -6.75 -11.08 2.04
C LEU A 31 -7.68 -11.26 0.82
N TRP A 32 -8.47 -12.33 0.79
CA TRP A 32 -9.43 -12.58 -0.29
C TRP A 32 -10.54 -11.54 -0.32
N GLU A 33 -11.12 -11.21 0.83
CA GLU A 33 -12.13 -10.16 0.97
C GLU A 33 -11.59 -8.79 0.52
N LEU A 34 -10.37 -8.45 0.93
CA LEU A 34 -9.70 -7.20 0.51
C LEU A 34 -9.46 -7.16 -1.00
N TRP A 35 -9.03 -8.29 -1.58
CA TRP A 35 -8.84 -8.40 -3.03
C TRP A 35 -10.14 -8.23 -3.80
N GLN A 36 -11.24 -8.87 -3.38
CA GLN A 36 -12.54 -8.73 -4.03
C GLN A 36 -13.01 -7.27 -4.05
N ARG A 37 -12.97 -6.61 -2.89
CA ARG A 37 -13.35 -5.18 -2.77
C ARG A 37 -12.48 -4.27 -3.64
N THR A 38 -11.18 -4.54 -3.69
CA THR A 38 -10.25 -3.76 -4.52
C THR A 38 -10.49 -3.99 -6.02
N ALA A 39 -10.74 -5.24 -6.42
CA ALA A 39 -11.03 -5.61 -7.80
C ALA A 39 -12.35 -4.99 -8.29
N GLU A 40 -13.38 -4.95 -7.45
CA GLU A 40 -14.65 -4.28 -7.75
C GLU A 40 -14.46 -2.76 -7.92
N ALA A 41 -13.70 -2.13 -7.03
CA ALA A 41 -13.38 -0.70 -7.12
C ALA A 41 -12.62 -0.36 -8.41
N GLU A 42 -11.64 -1.18 -8.79
CA GLU A 42 -10.94 -1.02 -10.07
C GLU A 42 -11.87 -1.18 -11.28
N ARG A 43 -12.75 -2.18 -11.27
CA ARG A 43 -13.73 -2.40 -12.34
C ARG A 43 -14.65 -1.18 -12.48
N ALA A 44 -15.19 -0.67 -11.37
CA ALA A 44 -16.01 0.52 -11.36
C ALA A 44 -15.26 1.75 -11.89
N LYS A 45 -13.99 1.93 -11.50
CA LYS A 45 -13.13 3.02 -12.00
C LYS A 45 -12.93 2.93 -13.52
N ARG A 46 -12.65 1.72 -14.04
CA ARG A 46 -12.49 1.47 -15.48
C ARG A 46 -13.78 1.75 -16.25
N LEU A 47 -14.94 1.33 -15.74
CA LEU A 47 -16.24 1.60 -16.35
C LEU A 47 -16.53 3.12 -16.40
N ARG A 48 -16.30 3.85 -15.31
CA ARG A 48 -16.44 5.32 -15.27
C ARG A 48 -15.50 6.01 -16.26
N GLN A 49 -14.28 5.53 -16.41
CA GLN A 49 -13.32 6.06 -17.39
C GLN A 49 -13.75 5.77 -18.83
N ALA A 50 -14.36 4.61 -19.10
CA ALA A 50 -14.89 4.27 -20.41
C ALA A 50 -16.12 5.12 -20.79
N GLN A 51 -16.91 5.55 -19.80
CA GLN A 51 -18.09 6.40 -19.98
C GLN A 51 -17.78 7.89 -20.07
N ARG A 52 -16.57 8.33 -19.67
CA ARG A 52 -16.17 9.75 -19.79
C ARG A 52 -15.98 10.13 -21.25
N PRO A 53 -16.44 11.32 -21.69
CA PRO A 53 -16.19 11.79 -23.05
C PRO A 53 -14.67 11.82 -23.29
N ARG A 54 -14.21 11.03 -24.27
CA ARG A 54 -12.79 10.94 -24.61
C ARG A 54 -12.33 12.30 -25.15
N GLY A 55 -11.66 13.10 -24.31
CA GLY A 55 -10.75 14.13 -24.81
C GLY A 55 -9.67 13.48 -25.70
N LYS A 56 -9.04 14.27 -26.59
CA LYS A 56 -8.12 13.92 -27.71
C LYS A 56 -6.90 13.00 -27.41
N ARG A 57 -6.89 12.19 -26.36
CA ARG A 57 -5.87 11.17 -26.09
C ARG A 57 -6.27 9.88 -26.80
N GLN A 58 -5.45 9.42 -27.73
CA GLN A 58 -5.61 8.15 -28.42
C GLN A 58 -5.76 6.99 -27.41
N ALA A 59 -6.62 6.03 -27.74
CA ALA A 59 -6.77 4.78 -27.00
C ALA A 59 -5.44 4.02 -27.02
N GLY A 60 -4.65 4.10 -25.95
CA GLY A 60 -3.33 3.48 -25.88
C GLY A 60 -2.32 4.20 -24.98
N GLY A 61 -2.51 5.49 -24.70
CA GLY A 61 -1.64 6.26 -23.79
C GLY A 61 -1.84 5.97 -22.29
N GLY A 62 -2.73 5.03 -21.97
CA GLY A 62 -2.93 4.56 -20.60
C GLY A 62 -1.81 3.59 -20.20
N ARG A 63 -1.29 3.74 -18.99
CA ARG A 63 -0.28 2.84 -18.44
C ARG A 63 -0.81 1.41 -18.42
N LYS A 64 -0.13 0.48 -19.10
CA LYS A 64 -0.49 -0.94 -19.07
C LYS A 64 -0.22 -1.49 -17.67
N GLN A 65 -1.24 -2.09 -17.08
CA GLN A 65 -1.09 -2.79 -15.81
C GLN A 65 -0.58 -4.20 -16.11
N ASP A 66 0.71 -4.40 -15.89
CA ASP A 66 1.37 -5.67 -16.21
C ASP A 66 1.00 -6.82 -15.26
N ALA A 67 0.39 -6.52 -14.11
CA ALA A 67 0.04 -7.48 -13.07
C ALA A 67 -1.46 -7.48 -12.76
N ALA A 68 -1.99 -8.66 -12.44
CA ALA A 68 -3.34 -8.79 -11.89
C ALA A 68 -3.47 -7.99 -10.58
N VAL A 69 -4.69 -7.55 -10.26
CA VAL A 69 -5.01 -6.78 -9.03
C VAL A 69 -4.39 -7.43 -7.79
N LEU A 70 -4.53 -8.74 -7.67
CA LEU A 70 -4.02 -9.51 -6.54
C LEU A 70 -2.49 -9.42 -6.41
N GLY A 71 -1.76 -9.46 -7.53
CA GLY A 71 -0.31 -9.34 -7.52
C GLY A 71 0.15 -7.95 -7.07
N ARG A 72 -0.51 -6.90 -7.58
CA ARG A 72 -0.24 -5.52 -7.17
C ARG A 72 -0.52 -5.31 -5.69
N LEU A 73 -1.65 -5.82 -5.22
CA LEU A 73 -2.05 -5.78 -3.82
C LEU A 73 -1.02 -6.47 -2.90
N LEU A 74 -0.57 -7.67 -3.27
CA LEU A 74 0.42 -8.42 -2.50
C LEU A 74 1.76 -7.68 -2.42
N VAL A 75 2.21 -7.10 -3.54
CA VAL A 75 3.42 -6.28 -3.57
C VAL A 75 3.34 -5.12 -2.58
N THR A 76 2.24 -4.39 -2.60
CA THR A 76 2.04 -3.25 -1.69
C THR A 76 1.98 -3.69 -0.24
N LEU A 77 1.31 -4.80 0.07
CA LEU A 77 1.25 -5.31 1.43
C LEU A 77 2.60 -5.83 1.94
N ILE A 78 3.40 -6.46 1.09
CA ILE A 78 4.77 -6.88 1.44
C ILE A 78 5.65 -5.66 1.70
N TYR A 79 5.56 -4.64 0.85
CA TYR A 79 6.27 -3.38 1.03
C TYR A 79 5.93 -2.73 2.37
N LEU A 80 4.63 -2.56 2.66
CA LEU A 80 4.14 -1.97 3.91
C LEU A 80 4.45 -2.78 5.17
N ARG A 81 4.52 -4.12 5.05
CA ARG A 81 4.67 -5.00 6.21
C ARG A 81 6.11 -5.35 6.53
N GLN A 82 6.94 -5.51 5.51
CA GLN A 82 8.32 -6.00 5.64
C GLN A 82 9.36 -4.91 5.36
N HIS A 83 8.92 -3.72 4.93
CA HIS A 83 9.79 -2.59 4.59
C HIS A 83 10.89 -2.97 3.58
N TRP A 84 10.56 -3.86 2.64
CA TRP A 84 11.50 -4.24 1.59
C TRP A 84 11.76 -3.07 0.66
N THR A 85 13.01 -2.93 0.21
CA THR A 85 13.35 -1.92 -0.79
C THR A 85 12.63 -2.21 -2.12
N LEU A 86 12.34 -1.18 -2.90
CA LEU A 86 11.76 -1.33 -4.25
C LEU A 86 12.63 -2.24 -5.12
N GLN A 87 13.96 -2.13 -4.97
CA GLN A 87 14.96 -2.99 -5.60
C GLN A 87 14.79 -4.46 -5.24
N ALA A 88 14.69 -4.79 -3.95
CA ALA A 88 14.54 -6.17 -3.50
C ALA A 88 13.25 -6.80 -4.04
N ILE A 89 12.15 -6.05 -4.03
CA ILE A 89 10.87 -6.51 -4.59
C ILE A 89 10.97 -6.68 -6.12
N ALA A 90 11.58 -5.72 -6.81
CA ALA A 90 11.76 -5.74 -8.26
C ALA A 90 12.57 -6.96 -8.73
N LEU A 91 13.68 -7.24 -8.04
CA LEU A 91 14.52 -8.43 -8.28
C LEU A 91 13.74 -9.73 -8.02
N THR A 92 12.99 -9.80 -6.92
CA THR A 92 12.19 -10.99 -6.57
C THR A 92 11.12 -11.31 -7.63
N LEU A 93 10.59 -10.26 -8.27
CA LEU A 93 9.51 -10.36 -9.25
C LEU A 93 9.97 -10.32 -10.70
N ASP A 94 11.27 -10.21 -10.94
CA ASP A 94 11.85 -10.09 -12.28
C ASP A 94 11.20 -8.93 -13.06
N CYS A 95 11.16 -7.74 -12.44
CA CYS A 95 10.60 -6.53 -13.02
C CYS A 95 11.44 -5.29 -12.67
N ALA A 96 11.08 -4.12 -13.22
CA ALA A 96 11.75 -2.86 -12.90
C ALA A 96 11.24 -2.25 -11.59
N GLU A 97 12.08 -1.52 -10.87
CA GLU A 97 11.70 -0.75 -9.66
C GLU A 97 10.54 0.19 -9.94
N ALA A 98 10.57 0.86 -11.10
CA ALA A 98 9.50 1.73 -11.56
C ALA A 98 8.16 0.98 -11.58
N THR A 99 8.14 -0.30 -11.95
CA THR A 99 6.92 -1.13 -11.96
C THR A 99 6.39 -1.36 -10.55
N VAL A 100 7.25 -1.71 -9.60
CA VAL A 100 6.90 -1.89 -8.18
C VAL A 100 6.35 -0.59 -7.58
N TRP A 101 7.03 0.53 -7.82
CA TRP A 101 6.60 1.85 -7.39
C TRP A 101 5.16 2.16 -7.80
N ASN A 102 4.80 1.82 -9.04
CA ASN A 102 3.44 2.06 -9.53
C ASN A 102 2.42 1.19 -8.84
N TYR A 103 2.76 -0.07 -8.58
CA TYR A 103 1.85 -0.98 -7.90
C TYR A 103 1.55 -0.45 -6.50
N ILE A 104 2.56 0.00 -5.78
CA ILE A 104 2.42 0.65 -4.47
C ILE A 104 1.53 1.89 -4.58
N HIS A 105 1.88 2.84 -5.45
CA HIS A 105 1.12 4.10 -5.60
C HIS A 105 -0.33 3.91 -6.04
N GLU A 106 -0.58 2.85 -6.79
CA GLU A 106 -1.92 2.53 -7.26
C GLU A 106 -2.78 1.89 -6.18
N MET A 107 -2.21 0.98 -5.37
CA MET A 107 -2.94 0.24 -4.36
C MET A 107 -3.03 0.98 -3.03
N LEU A 108 -2.06 1.83 -2.69
CA LEU A 108 -2.00 2.52 -1.40
C LEU A 108 -3.28 3.34 -1.08
N PRO A 109 -3.89 4.09 -2.02
CA PRO A 109 -5.17 4.77 -1.76
C PRO A 109 -6.30 3.79 -1.44
N HIS A 110 -6.35 2.64 -2.12
CA HIS A 110 -7.37 1.62 -1.87
C HIS A 110 -7.20 0.98 -0.49
N LEU A 111 -5.96 0.77 -0.06
CA LEU A 111 -5.62 0.25 1.26
C LEU A 111 -5.97 1.26 2.35
N ARG A 112 -5.62 2.54 2.18
CA ARG A 112 -5.96 3.62 3.13
C ARG A 112 -7.46 3.76 3.38
N GLU A 113 -8.29 3.59 2.35
CA GLU A 113 -9.75 3.64 2.51
C GLU A 113 -10.33 2.42 3.24
N ARG A 114 -9.69 1.25 3.15
CA ARG A 114 -10.30 -0.05 3.49
C ARG A 114 -9.70 -0.72 4.69
N LEU A 115 -8.44 -0.42 4.98
CA LEU A 115 -7.76 -0.91 6.17
C LEU A 115 -7.81 0.17 7.24
N PRO A 116 -7.91 -0.24 8.52
CA PRO A 116 -7.78 0.70 9.61
C PRO A 116 -6.46 1.46 9.49
N ALA A 117 -6.49 2.75 9.82
CA ALA A 117 -5.28 3.53 10.01
C ALA A 117 -4.35 2.82 11.00
N SER A 118 -3.04 3.07 10.93
CA SER A 118 -2.13 2.49 11.93
C SER A 118 -2.57 2.87 13.34
N LEU A 119 -2.26 2.05 14.36
CA LEU A 119 -2.59 2.40 15.75
C LEU A 119 -2.07 3.79 16.11
N LEU A 120 -0.88 4.16 15.61
CA LEU A 120 -0.30 5.49 15.77
C LEU A 120 -1.16 6.59 15.13
N GLU A 121 -1.66 6.37 13.91
CA GLU A 121 -2.47 7.35 13.17
C GLU A 121 -3.89 7.48 13.76
N GLN A 122 -4.51 6.38 14.20
CA GLN A 122 -5.77 6.42 14.96
C GLN A 122 -5.60 7.21 16.25
N TRP A 123 -4.52 6.94 16.98
CA TRP A 123 -4.26 7.57 18.27
C TRP A 123 -3.92 9.06 18.12
N GLN A 124 -3.18 9.44 17.07
CA GLN A 124 -3.00 10.84 16.69
C GLN A 124 -4.36 11.51 16.40
N GLN A 125 -5.28 10.86 15.69
CA GLN A 125 -6.57 11.48 15.36
C GLN A 125 -7.53 11.58 16.56
N GLU A 126 -7.42 10.66 17.53
CA GLU A 126 -8.40 10.52 18.62
C GLU A 126 -7.96 11.17 19.95
N CYS A 127 -6.67 11.40 20.21
CA CYS A 127 -6.23 11.98 21.48
C CYS A 127 -6.49 13.51 21.59
N PRO A 128 -7.05 13.99 22.72
CA PRO A 128 -7.11 15.40 23.07
C PRO A 128 -5.72 16.04 23.11
N SER A 129 -5.64 17.34 22.82
CA SER A 129 -4.37 18.08 22.69
C SER A 129 -3.46 18.03 23.93
N ILE A 130 -4.03 17.81 25.12
CA ILE A 130 -3.29 17.76 26.40
C ILE A 130 -2.51 16.44 26.53
N GLU A 131 -3.15 15.29 26.26
CA GLU A 131 -2.51 13.97 26.34
C GLU A 131 -1.41 13.80 25.27
N ARG A 132 -1.55 14.49 24.14
CA ARG A 132 -0.52 14.55 23.10
C ARG A 132 0.72 15.33 23.58
N ALA A 133 0.53 16.44 24.30
CA ALA A 133 1.62 17.24 24.84
C ALA A 133 2.39 16.52 25.96
N GLU A 134 1.69 15.79 26.83
CA GLU A 134 2.31 14.95 27.87
C GLU A 134 3.16 13.83 27.25
N LEU A 135 2.67 13.19 26.18
CA LEU A 135 3.46 12.19 25.46
C LEU A 135 4.65 12.83 24.72
N GLU A 136 4.50 13.98 24.08
CA GLU A 136 5.63 14.70 23.46
C GLU A 136 6.70 15.05 24.49
N GLN A 137 6.31 15.43 25.70
CA GLN A 137 7.21 15.61 26.84
C GLN A 137 7.91 14.31 27.20
N TRP A 138 7.15 13.23 27.33
CA TRP A 138 7.70 11.92 27.70
C TRP A 138 8.64 11.35 26.62
N LEU A 139 8.33 11.58 25.34
CA LEU A 139 9.15 11.24 24.18
C LEU A 139 10.45 12.05 24.14
N ALA A 140 10.42 13.32 24.55
CA ALA A 140 11.60 14.17 24.63
C ALA A 140 12.54 13.77 25.78
N GLU A 141 12.01 13.11 26.82
CA GLU A 141 12.80 12.56 27.93
C GLU A 141 13.46 11.21 27.59
N LEU A 142 13.08 10.59 26.47
CA LEU A 142 13.69 9.33 26.04
C LEU A 142 15.11 9.58 25.50
N PRO A 143 16.08 8.70 25.84
CA PRO A 143 17.41 8.78 25.27
C PRO A 143 17.36 8.61 23.75
N GLU A 144 18.28 9.27 23.05
CA GLU A 144 18.37 9.24 21.60
C GLU A 144 18.42 7.78 21.09
N GLY A 145 17.44 7.38 20.28
CA GLY A 145 17.31 6.00 19.76
C GLY A 145 16.53 5.02 20.64
N ALA A 146 16.03 5.42 21.82
CA ALA A 146 15.20 4.56 22.67
C ALA A 146 13.78 4.36 22.13
N LEU A 147 13.33 5.23 21.22
CA LEU A 147 12.06 5.10 20.52
C LEU A 147 12.28 4.97 19.01
N LEU A 148 12.45 3.74 18.56
CA LEU A 148 12.31 3.39 17.14
C LEU A 148 10.82 3.24 16.82
N VAL A 149 10.13 4.37 16.61
CA VAL A 149 8.81 4.35 15.96
C VAL A 149 9.03 4.34 14.46
N ASP A 150 8.72 3.20 13.84
CA ASP A 150 8.72 3.02 12.39
C ASP A 150 7.47 3.69 11.78
N SER A 151 7.55 5.01 11.58
CA SER A 151 6.54 5.82 10.89
C SER A 151 6.94 6.14 9.45
N TRP A 152 7.65 5.22 8.78
CA TRP A 152 8.30 5.48 7.48
C TRP A 152 7.37 5.90 6.33
N GLU A 153 6.06 5.68 6.45
CA GLU A 153 5.06 6.11 5.46
C GLU A 153 4.11 7.19 6.00
N GLN A 154 4.67 8.22 6.64
CA GLN A 154 3.92 9.46 6.81
C GLN A 154 3.70 10.13 5.46
N ALA A 155 2.47 10.58 5.23
CA ALA A 155 2.19 11.45 4.09
C ALA A 155 2.99 12.74 4.26
N ILE A 156 3.98 12.98 3.39
CA ILE A 156 4.64 14.28 3.32
C ILE A 156 3.58 15.28 2.84
N PRO A 157 3.27 16.35 3.59
CA PRO A 157 2.41 17.42 3.09
C PRO A 157 3.09 18.00 1.85
N ARG A 158 2.46 17.83 0.68
CA ARG A 158 2.90 18.57 -0.50
C ARG A 158 2.56 20.04 -0.24
N PRO A 159 3.46 20.98 -0.57
CA PRO A 159 3.04 22.38 -0.68
C PRO A 159 1.84 22.41 -1.63
N THR A 160 0.73 22.94 -1.12
CA THR A 160 -0.41 23.28 -1.97
C THR A 160 0.06 24.46 -2.81
N ASP A 161 -0.15 24.41 -4.14
CA ASP A 161 0.33 25.39 -5.11
C ASP A 161 0.37 26.84 -4.57
N ASP A 162 1.57 27.42 -4.68
CA ASP A 162 1.96 28.83 -4.79
C ASP A 162 0.94 29.90 -4.40
N GLN A 163 1.14 30.49 -3.21
CA GLN A 163 0.92 31.92 -3.06
C GLN A 163 2.26 32.63 -3.31
N GLU A 164 2.55 32.88 -4.58
CA GLU A 164 3.27 34.12 -4.95
C GLU A 164 2.31 35.31 -4.82
#